data_AF-A0A561UJ73-F1
#
_entry.id   AF-A0A561UJ73-F1
#
_cell.length_a   1.000
_cell.length_b   1.000
_cell.length_c   1.000
_cell.angle_alpha   90.00
_cell.angle_beta   90.00
_cell.angle_gamma   90.00
#
_symmetry.space_group_name_H-M   'P 1'
#
loop_
_entity.id
_entity.type
_entity.pdbx_description
1 polymer ?
#
loop_
_entity_poly.entity_id
_entity_poly.type
_entity_poly.pdbx_seq_one_letter_code
_entity_poly.pdbx_strand_id
1 'polypeptide(L)'
;MTLDFAGLSSETLHNAMQEPLDKVRSGRLAPEPIAVRLLLPDTTEPMAVPVLVDGLRDEVALPERARNIALTAAGGIAHSVEVLAELGLVQSATVQVKVHRGASLFKLYVLNGQEAFFGFYPLRERTVTIGDSAHTFYDVTGKDATLFHHVAGPDEASLGSQYVQQATMWFESVWSTIAYERQP
;
A
#
# COMPACT_ATOMS: atom_id res chain seq x y z
N MET A 1 -6.16 14.71 -8.11
CA MET A 1 -5.03 13.85 -7.71
C MET A 1 -5.50 12.41 -7.56
N THR A 2 -4.84 11.47 -8.23
CA THR A 2 -5.04 10.03 -8.02
C THR A 2 -3.81 9.40 -7.38
N LEU A 3 -4.04 8.42 -6.51
CA LEU A 3 -3.00 7.59 -5.90
C LEU A 3 -3.44 6.14 -5.90
N ASP A 4 -2.68 5.31 -6.60
CA ASP A 4 -2.82 3.86 -6.55
C ASP A 4 -1.68 3.28 -5.73
N PHE A 5 -2.02 2.49 -4.71
CA PHE A 5 -1.05 1.85 -3.83
C PHE A 5 -1.21 0.35 -3.87
N ALA A 6 -0.11 -0.36 -4.13
CA ALA A 6 -0.03 -1.80 -3.91
C ALA A 6 1.09 -2.11 -2.91
N GLY A 7 0.76 -2.84 -1.84
CA GLY A 7 1.72 -3.16 -0.79
C GLY A 7 1.10 -3.93 0.36
N LEU A 8 1.93 -4.32 1.34
CA LEU A 8 1.51 -5.20 2.43
C LEU A 8 0.37 -4.62 3.29
N SER A 9 0.57 -3.40 3.83
CA SER A 9 -0.33 -2.87 4.87
C SER A 9 -0.73 -1.42 4.69
N SER A 10 -0.19 -0.69 3.71
CA SER A 10 -0.31 0.77 3.60
C SER A 10 0.18 1.59 4.81
N GLU A 11 0.80 0.98 5.83
CA GLU A 11 1.27 1.69 7.04
C GLU A 11 2.22 2.84 6.70
N THR A 12 3.19 2.61 5.81
CA THR A 12 4.12 3.66 5.40
C THR A 12 3.44 4.75 4.58
N LEU A 13 2.43 4.39 3.79
CA LEU A 13 1.65 5.36 3.03
C LEU A 13 0.85 6.26 3.98
N HIS A 14 0.15 5.64 4.94
CA HIS A 14 -0.63 6.35 5.94
C HIS A 14 0.22 7.40 6.67
N ASN A 15 1.45 7.05 7.05
CA ASN A 15 2.39 7.99 7.68
C ASN A 15 2.86 9.07 6.71
N ALA A 16 3.21 8.70 5.46
CA ALA A 16 3.69 9.65 4.46
C ALA A 16 2.62 10.66 4.01
N MET A 17 1.33 10.32 4.12
CA MET A 17 0.22 11.20 3.77
C MET A 17 -0.06 12.28 4.82
N GLN A 18 0.39 12.12 6.08
CA GLN A 18 0.03 13.06 7.14
C GLN A 18 0.46 14.50 6.82
N GLU A 19 1.73 14.72 6.47
CA GLU A 19 2.25 16.06 6.18
C GLU A 19 1.56 16.72 4.96
N PRO A 20 1.42 16.04 3.79
CA PRO A 20 0.64 16.59 2.68
C PRO A 20 -0.79 16.99 3.05
N LEU A 21 -1.52 16.13 3.77
CA LEU A 21 -2.91 16.40 4.15
C LEU A 21 -3.01 17.56 5.15
N ASP A 22 -2.05 17.71 6.07
CA ASP A 22 -1.99 18.86 6.98
C ASP A 22 -1.72 20.18 6.24
N LYS A 23 -0.93 20.15 5.15
CA LYS A 23 -0.78 21.32 4.28
C LYS A 23 -2.10 21.70 3.60
N VAL A 24 -2.92 20.72 3.20
CA VAL A 24 -4.29 20.99 2.70
C VAL A 24 -5.16 21.63 3.78
N ARG A 25 -5.16 21.08 5.00
CA ARG A 25 -5.91 21.63 6.15
C ARG A 25 -5.57 23.08 6.45
N SER A 26 -4.30 23.43 6.35
CA SER A 26 -3.81 24.80 6.55
C SER A 26 -4.04 25.75 5.36
N GLY A 27 -4.65 25.28 4.26
CA GLY A 27 -4.82 26.06 3.03
C GLY A 27 -3.53 26.33 2.24
N ARG A 28 -2.43 25.67 2.59
CA ARG A 28 -1.14 25.78 1.86
C ARG A 28 -1.11 24.96 0.57
N LEU A 29 -1.98 23.96 0.47
CA LEU A 29 -2.26 23.20 -0.74
C LEU A 29 -3.77 23.22 -0.99
N ALA A 30 -4.19 23.35 -2.23
CA ALA A 30 -5.59 23.26 -2.65
C ALA A 30 -5.70 22.22 -3.77
N PRO A 31 -5.70 20.92 -3.43
CA PRO A 31 -5.70 19.88 -4.45
C PRO A 31 -7.05 19.78 -5.15
N GLU A 32 -6.99 19.38 -6.42
CA GLU A 32 -8.07 18.75 -7.16
C GLU A 32 -8.71 17.57 -6.40
N PRO A 33 -9.86 17.02 -6.85
CA PRO A 33 -10.41 15.76 -6.33
C PRO A 33 -9.36 14.73 -5.95
N ILE A 34 -9.45 14.17 -4.75
CA ILE A 34 -8.53 13.14 -4.27
C ILE A 34 -9.18 11.78 -4.48
N ALA A 35 -8.54 10.88 -5.22
CA ALA A 35 -8.96 9.49 -5.34
C ALA A 35 -7.81 8.56 -4.97
N VAL A 36 -8.03 7.70 -3.98
CA VAL A 36 -7.05 6.74 -3.48
C VAL A 36 -7.57 5.32 -3.68
N ARG A 37 -6.76 4.45 -4.29
CA ARG A 37 -7.04 3.02 -4.40
C ARG A 37 -5.95 2.23 -3.69
N LEU A 38 -6.35 1.43 -2.72
CA LEU A 38 -5.47 0.57 -1.94
C LEU A 38 -5.68 -0.87 -2.36
N LEU A 39 -4.64 -1.49 -2.94
CA LEU A 39 -4.59 -2.89 -3.32
C LEU A 39 -3.68 -3.63 -2.34
N LEU A 40 -4.28 -4.43 -1.46
CA LEU A 40 -3.58 -5.09 -0.35
C LEU A 40 -3.64 -6.62 -0.49
N PRO A 41 -2.71 -7.37 0.10
CA PRO A 41 -2.87 -8.82 0.21
C PRO A 41 -4.03 -9.17 1.16
N ASP A 42 -4.80 -10.20 0.80
CA ASP A 42 -5.72 -10.84 1.74
C ASP A 42 -4.90 -11.69 2.72
N THR A 43 -4.90 -11.24 3.96
CA THR A 43 -4.14 -11.81 5.08
C THR A 43 -4.93 -12.90 5.81
N THR A 44 -6.15 -13.21 5.35
CA THR A 44 -6.94 -14.35 5.84
C THR A 44 -6.70 -15.62 5.03
N GLU A 45 -6.00 -15.51 3.91
CA GLU A 45 -5.64 -16.59 3.00
C GLU A 45 -4.16 -16.98 3.18
N PRO A 46 -3.75 -18.22 2.85
CA PRO A 46 -2.35 -18.62 2.89
C PRO A 46 -1.46 -17.76 1.98
N MET A 47 -0.29 -17.37 2.47
CA MET A 47 0.66 -16.52 1.74
C MET A 47 2.08 -17.07 1.87
N ALA A 48 2.93 -16.76 0.89
CA ALA A 48 4.34 -17.16 0.91
C ALA A 48 5.15 -16.52 2.06
N VAL A 49 4.68 -15.36 2.58
CA VAL A 49 5.26 -14.64 3.73
C VAL A 49 4.16 -13.81 4.43
N PRO A 50 4.26 -13.59 5.76
CA PRO A 50 5.30 -14.11 6.66
C PRO A 50 5.12 -15.61 6.96
N VAL A 51 6.24 -16.33 7.08
CA VAL A 51 6.29 -17.78 7.41
C VAL A 51 7.39 -18.07 8.42
N LEU A 52 7.23 -19.10 9.24
CA LEU A 52 8.25 -19.52 10.21
C LEU A 52 9.55 -19.90 9.50
N VAL A 53 10.69 -19.49 10.05
CA VAL A 53 12.01 -19.88 9.52
C VAL A 53 12.19 -21.40 9.61
N ASP A 54 11.72 -22.00 10.71
CA ASP A 54 11.79 -23.45 10.91
C ASP A 54 10.69 -24.18 10.13
N GLY A 55 11.10 -24.71 8.98
CA GLY A 55 10.26 -25.56 8.13
C GLY A 55 9.32 -24.82 7.18
N LEU A 56 9.41 -23.48 7.07
CA LEU A 56 8.60 -22.65 6.16
C LEU A 56 7.09 -22.89 6.32
N ARG A 57 6.66 -23.00 7.58
CA ARG A 57 5.27 -23.28 7.95
C ARG A 57 4.51 -22.01 8.28
N ASP A 58 3.22 -22.04 8.02
CA ASP A 58 2.31 -20.98 8.41
C ASP A 58 2.20 -20.88 9.94
N GLU A 59 2.04 -19.65 10.43
CA GLU A 59 1.77 -19.34 11.84
C GLU A 59 0.59 -18.36 11.89
N VAL A 60 -0.55 -18.79 12.43
CA VAL A 60 -1.84 -18.07 12.33
C VAL A 60 -1.76 -16.65 12.91
N ALA A 61 -0.97 -16.45 13.96
CA ALA A 61 -0.87 -15.15 14.61
C ALA A 61 -0.15 -14.08 13.77
N LEU A 62 0.66 -14.46 12.78
CA LEU A 62 1.42 -13.51 11.95
C LEU A 62 0.54 -12.83 10.89
N PRO A 63 -0.27 -13.55 10.08
CA PRO A 63 -1.24 -12.94 9.18
C PRO A 63 -2.25 -12.06 9.94
N GLU A 64 -2.72 -12.46 11.12
CA GLU A 64 -3.64 -11.65 11.93
C GLU A 64 -3.04 -10.29 12.33
N ARG A 65 -1.76 -10.27 12.71
CA ARG A 65 -1.05 -9.03 13.00
C ARG A 65 -0.96 -8.14 11.76
N ALA A 66 -0.55 -8.69 10.62
CA ALA A 66 -0.46 -7.95 9.36
C ALA A 66 -1.83 -7.40 8.94
N ARG A 67 -2.90 -8.20 9.12
CA ARG A 67 -4.30 -7.84 8.92
C ARG A 67 -4.69 -6.61 9.74
N ASN A 68 -4.41 -6.63 11.04
CA ASN A 68 -4.76 -5.53 11.95
C ASN A 68 -4.03 -4.22 11.60
N ILE A 69 -2.73 -4.30 11.23
CA ILE A 69 -1.97 -3.14 10.77
C ILE A 69 -2.57 -2.60 9.47
N ALA A 70 -2.88 -3.48 8.51
CA ALA A 70 -3.47 -3.10 7.23
C ALA A 70 -4.83 -2.41 7.39
N LEU A 71 -5.70 -2.95 8.25
CA LEU A 71 -7.01 -2.36 8.56
C LEU A 71 -6.87 -0.98 9.20
N THR A 72 -5.98 -0.86 10.19
CA THR A 72 -5.75 0.41 10.89
C THR A 72 -5.23 1.48 9.94
N ALA A 73 -4.24 1.15 9.11
CA ALA A 73 -3.65 2.10 8.18
C ALA A 73 -4.63 2.50 7.07
N ALA A 74 -5.34 1.54 6.47
CA ALA A 74 -6.32 1.83 5.43
C ALA A 74 -7.48 2.69 5.97
N GLY A 75 -8.00 2.37 7.16
CA GLY A 75 -9.04 3.16 7.82
C GLY A 75 -8.56 4.58 8.17
N GLY A 76 -7.32 4.72 8.63
CA GLY A 76 -6.71 6.03 8.91
C GLY A 76 -6.55 6.88 7.65
N ILE A 77 -6.16 6.28 6.51
CA ILE A 77 -6.11 6.98 5.21
C ILE A 77 -7.51 7.43 4.79
N ALA A 78 -8.50 6.52 4.80
CA ALA A 78 -9.89 6.83 4.45
C ALA A 78 -10.41 8.02 5.27
N HIS A 79 -10.33 7.92 6.58
CA HIS A 79 -10.76 8.99 7.48
C HIS A 79 -10.04 10.31 7.22
N SER A 80 -8.70 10.29 7.09
CA SER A 80 -7.92 11.52 6.92
C SER A 80 -8.25 12.26 5.62
N VAL A 81 -8.58 11.53 4.56
CA VAL A 81 -8.89 12.07 3.23
C VAL A 81 -10.35 12.51 3.14
N GLU A 82 -11.29 11.71 3.66
CA GLU A 82 -12.73 12.02 3.66
C GLU A 82 -13.06 13.28 4.48
N VAL A 83 -12.40 13.46 5.64
CA VAL A 83 -12.55 14.68 6.45
C VAL A 83 -12.21 15.96 5.68
N LEU A 84 -11.27 15.91 4.73
CA LEU A 84 -10.98 17.10 3.91
C LEU A 84 -12.16 17.50 3.02
N ALA A 85 -12.89 16.52 2.48
CA ALA A 85 -14.09 16.78 1.68
C ALA A 85 -15.24 17.27 2.57
N GLU A 86 -15.42 16.68 3.74
CA GLU A 86 -16.44 17.14 4.72
C GLU A 86 -16.22 18.60 5.15
N LEU A 87 -14.96 19.00 5.32
CA LEU A 87 -14.58 20.38 5.63
C LEU A 87 -14.62 21.32 4.41
N GLY A 88 -14.95 20.82 3.22
CA GLY A 88 -14.99 21.61 1.98
C GLY A 88 -13.61 22.08 1.49
N LEU A 89 -12.53 21.45 1.97
CA LEU A 89 -11.15 21.79 1.61
C LEU A 89 -10.73 21.19 0.27
N VAL A 90 -11.44 20.16 -0.19
CA VAL A 90 -11.31 19.54 -1.52
C VAL A 90 -12.68 19.33 -2.13
N GLN A 91 -12.78 19.34 -3.46
CA GLN A 91 -14.05 19.20 -4.16
C GLN A 91 -14.70 17.82 -3.92
N SER A 92 -13.88 16.76 -3.91
CA SER A 92 -14.30 15.41 -3.55
C SER A 92 -13.10 14.57 -3.10
N ALA A 93 -13.39 13.54 -2.33
CA ALA A 93 -12.42 12.61 -1.77
C ALA A 93 -12.98 11.20 -1.82
N THR A 94 -12.26 10.24 -2.39
CA THR A 94 -12.65 8.82 -2.40
C THR A 94 -11.47 7.96 -1.98
N VAL A 95 -11.75 6.94 -1.17
CA VAL A 95 -10.79 5.88 -0.83
C VAL A 95 -11.46 4.54 -1.07
N GLN A 96 -10.83 3.70 -1.89
CA GLN A 96 -11.29 2.35 -2.18
C GLN A 96 -10.24 1.35 -1.74
N VAL A 97 -10.67 0.28 -1.08
CA VAL A 97 -9.79 -0.79 -0.61
C VAL A 97 -10.21 -2.10 -1.25
N LYS A 98 -9.31 -2.72 -1.98
CA LYS A 98 -9.46 -4.09 -2.47
C LYS A 98 -8.32 -4.97 -1.97
N VAL A 99 -8.61 -6.25 -1.86
CA VAL A 99 -7.64 -7.28 -1.49
C VAL A 99 -7.48 -8.33 -2.60
N HIS A 100 -6.34 -9.02 -2.63
CA HIS A 100 -6.07 -10.14 -3.53
C HIS A 100 -5.26 -11.24 -2.83
N ARG A 101 -5.30 -12.48 -3.31
CA ARG A 101 -4.64 -13.65 -2.69
C ARG A 101 -3.11 -13.75 -2.90
N GLY A 102 -2.49 -12.70 -3.44
CA GLY A 102 -1.06 -12.72 -3.73
C GLY A 102 -0.27 -12.16 -2.56
N ALA A 103 0.85 -12.78 -2.20
CA ALA A 103 1.79 -12.17 -1.27
C ALA A 103 2.35 -10.86 -1.85
N SER A 104 2.46 -9.84 -1.00
CA SER A 104 3.06 -8.57 -1.40
C SER A 104 4.57 -8.62 -1.15
N LEU A 105 5.36 -8.76 -2.23
CA LEU A 105 6.83 -8.79 -2.20
C LEU A 105 7.47 -7.47 -2.67
N PHE A 106 6.63 -6.48 -2.94
CA PHE A 106 7.04 -5.15 -3.34
C PHE A 106 6.03 -4.11 -2.86
N LYS A 107 6.45 -2.85 -2.96
CA LYS A 107 5.66 -1.66 -2.74
C LYS A 107 5.60 -0.89 -4.04
N LEU A 108 4.40 -0.47 -4.42
CA LEU A 108 4.17 0.37 -5.57
C LEU A 108 3.25 1.51 -5.20
N TYR A 109 3.62 2.72 -5.61
CA TYR A 109 2.76 3.88 -5.66
C TYR A 109 2.70 4.34 -7.11
N VAL A 110 1.51 4.62 -7.64
CA VAL A 110 1.33 5.34 -8.91
C VAL A 110 0.56 6.61 -8.61
N LEU A 111 1.16 7.76 -8.91
CA LEU A 111 0.61 9.08 -8.66
C LEU A 111 0.20 9.73 -9.97
N ASN A 112 -1.07 10.10 -10.09
CA ASN A 112 -1.67 10.75 -11.27
C ASN A 112 -1.46 9.99 -12.60
N GLY A 113 -1.05 8.72 -12.56
CA GLY A 113 -0.62 7.97 -13.74
C GLY A 113 0.63 8.55 -14.42
N GLN A 114 1.39 9.43 -13.75
CA GLN A 114 2.56 10.12 -14.28
C GLN A 114 3.85 9.80 -13.53
N GLU A 115 3.74 9.42 -12.26
CA GLU A 115 4.89 9.05 -11.45
C GLU A 115 4.65 7.69 -10.80
N ALA A 116 5.70 6.89 -10.70
CA ALA A 116 5.69 5.63 -9.98
C ALA A 116 6.85 5.58 -8.98
N PHE A 117 6.55 5.13 -7.76
CA PHE A 117 7.55 4.79 -6.76
C PHE A 117 7.47 3.31 -6.48
N PHE A 118 8.57 2.60 -6.69
CA PHE A 118 8.62 1.15 -6.52
C PHE A 118 9.71 0.75 -5.55
N GLY A 119 9.46 -0.24 -4.70
CA GLY A 119 10.49 -0.80 -3.82
C GLY A 119 10.27 -2.29 -3.58
N PHE A 120 11.35 -3.07 -3.60
CA PHE A 120 11.28 -4.47 -3.20
C PHE A 120 11.17 -4.59 -1.68
N TYR A 121 10.42 -5.56 -1.19
CA TYR A 121 10.50 -5.95 0.22
C TYR A 121 11.55 -7.04 0.39
N PRO A 122 12.76 -6.72 0.89
CA PRO A 122 13.70 -7.77 1.25
C PRO A 122 13.12 -8.61 2.38
N LEU A 123 13.25 -9.93 2.23
CA LEU A 123 12.91 -10.86 3.30
C LEU A 123 13.99 -10.81 4.38
N ARG A 124 13.57 -10.68 5.63
CA ARG A 124 14.47 -10.66 6.79
C ARG A 124 13.93 -11.56 7.88
N GLU A 125 14.81 -12.20 8.62
CA GLU A 125 14.42 -12.89 9.84
C GLU A 125 14.03 -11.87 10.90
N ARG A 126 12.88 -12.08 11.54
CA ARG A 126 12.42 -11.27 12.65
C ARG A 126 11.85 -12.16 13.72
N THR A 127 12.23 -11.91 14.97
CA THR A 127 11.67 -12.60 16.13
C THR A 127 10.64 -11.70 16.79
N VAL A 128 9.41 -12.21 16.95
CA VAL A 128 8.34 -11.52 17.69
C VAL A 128 7.81 -12.47 18.75
N THR A 129 7.58 -11.94 19.95
CA THR A 129 6.90 -12.66 21.03
C THR A 129 5.39 -12.54 20.81
N ILE A 130 4.72 -13.68 20.69
CA ILE A 130 3.26 -13.80 20.56
C ILE A 130 2.78 -14.66 21.73
N GLY A 131 2.01 -14.05 22.64
CA GLY A 131 1.73 -14.68 23.94
C GLY A 131 3.03 -14.88 24.72
N ASP A 132 3.28 -16.11 25.17
CA ASP A 132 4.48 -16.49 25.94
C ASP A 132 5.58 -17.14 25.08
N SER A 133 5.42 -17.21 23.75
CA SER A 133 6.35 -17.88 22.84
C SER A 133 7.02 -16.90 21.88
N ALA A 134 8.32 -17.11 21.63
CA ALA A 134 9.08 -16.37 20.64
C ALA A 134 9.02 -17.10 19.28
N HIS A 135 8.56 -16.41 18.24
CA HIS A 135 8.48 -16.94 16.89
C HIS A 135 9.45 -16.18 15.99
N THR A 136 10.31 -16.90 15.27
CA THR A 136 11.20 -16.33 14.24
C THR A 136 10.65 -16.66 12.86
N PHE A 137 10.46 -15.63 12.05
CA PHE A 137 9.82 -15.74 10.73
C PHE A 137 10.57 -14.91 9.69
N TYR A 138 10.44 -15.30 8.43
CA TYR A 138 10.79 -14.44 7.30
C TYR A 138 9.68 -13.39 7.14
N ASP A 139 10.03 -12.13 7.36
CA ASP A 139 9.12 -10.98 7.28
C ASP A 139 9.50 -10.06 6.11
N VAL A 140 8.50 -9.35 5.59
CA VAL A 140 8.66 -8.27 4.61
C VAL A 140 8.73 -6.94 5.36
N THR A 141 9.92 -6.34 5.44
CA THR A 141 10.08 -5.04 6.12
C THR A 141 9.95 -3.89 5.14
N GLY A 142 8.82 -3.17 5.21
CA GLY A 142 8.53 -2.08 4.29
C GLY A 142 9.06 -0.69 4.69
N LYS A 143 9.50 -0.48 5.93
CA LYS A 143 9.91 0.86 6.42
C LYS A 143 11.25 1.33 5.85
N ASP A 144 12.19 0.40 5.66
CA ASP A 144 13.54 0.71 5.17
C ASP A 144 13.73 0.37 3.68
N ALA A 145 12.63 0.08 2.96
CA ALA A 145 12.72 -0.27 1.55
C ALA A 145 13.05 0.97 0.71
N THR A 146 14.14 0.91 -0.05
CA THR A 146 14.47 1.93 -1.05
C THR A 146 13.36 2.04 -2.07
N LEU A 147 12.88 3.27 -2.33
CA LEU A 147 11.94 3.56 -3.40
C LEU A 147 12.67 4.11 -4.62
N PHE A 148 12.56 3.40 -5.74
CA PHE A 148 12.96 3.85 -7.06
C PHE A 148 11.85 4.75 -7.61
N HIS A 149 12.22 5.97 -7.97
CA HIS A 149 11.30 6.95 -8.55
C HIS A 149 11.41 6.94 -10.07
N HIS A 150 10.26 6.81 -10.73
CA HIS A 150 10.11 6.83 -12.17
C HIS A 150 9.09 7.91 -12.54
N VAL A 151 9.39 8.69 -13.56
CA VAL A 151 8.54 9.79 -14.04
C VAL A 151 8.31 9.61 -15.53
N ALA A 152 7.05 9.70 -15.95
CA ALA A 152 6.69 9.75 -17.35
C ALA A 152 7.15 11.08 -17.97
N GLY A 153 7.76 11.00 -19.14
CA GLY A 153 8.28 12.14 -19.88
C GLY A 153 7.76 12.20 -21.31
N PRO A 154 8.18 13.20 -22.10
CA PRO A 154 7.74 13.36 -23.48
C PRO A 154 8.17 12.21 -24.40
N ASP A 155 9.21 11.47 -24.03
CA ASP A 155 9.63 10.25 -24.71
C ASP A 155 8.96 9.02 -24.08
N GLU A 156 7.97 8.46 -24.78
CA GLU A 156 7.28 7.23 -24.37
C GLU A 156 8.20 6.00 -24.31
N ALA A 157 9.29 6.01 -25.08
CA ALA A 157 10.26 4.91 -25.08
C ALA A 157 11.29 5.02 -23.95
N SER A 158 11.30 6.11 -23.19
CA SER A 158 12.18 6.27 -22.04
C SER A 158 11.84 5.25 -20.94
N LEU A 159 12.85 4.85 -20.18
CA LEU A 159 12.68 3.90 -19.08
C LEU A 159 11.62 4.37 -18.06
N GLY A 160 11.60 5.67 -17.75
CA GLY A 160 10.64 6.25 -16.81
C GLY A 160 9.20 6.11 -17.32
N SER A 161 8.94 6.53 -18.56
CA SER A 161 7.61 6.42 -19.20
C SER A 161 7.14 4.97 -19.31
N GLN A 162 8.01 4.07 -19.79
CA GLN A 162 7.69 2.65 -19.88
C GLN A 162 7.39 2.04 -18.51
N TYR A 163 8.16 2.40 -17.47
CA TYR A 163 7.94 1.89 -16.13
C TYR A 163 6.59 2.34 -15.55
N VAL A 164 6.26 3.63 -15.66
CA VAL A 164 4.96 4.17 -15.19
C VAL A 164 3.81 3.49 -15.94
N GLN A 165 3.93 3.30 -17.26
CA GLN A 165 2.92 2.60 -18.06
C GLN A 165 2.74 1.15 -17.60
N GLN A 166 3.83 0.39 -17.44
CA GLN A 166 3.76 -1.01 -17.02
C GLN A 166 3.26 -1.17 -15.58
N ALA A 167 3.66 -0.28 -14.67
CA ALA A 167 3.17 -0.26 -13.29
C ALA A 167 1.67 0.01 -13.23
N THR A 168 1.18 0.99 -14.00
CA THR A 168 -0.24 1.31 -14.11
C THR A 168 -1.02 0.14 -14.71
N MET A 169 -0.51 -0.45 -15.79
CA MET A 169 -1.11 -1.62 -16.44
C MET A 169 -1.22 -2.82 -15.47
N TRP A 170 -0.17 -3.10 -14.71
CA TRP A 170 -0.17 -4.17 -13.72
C TRP A 170 -1.20 -3.89 -12.62
N PHE A 171 -1.24 -2.67 -12.08
CA PHE A 171 -2.18 -2.30 -11.02
C PHE A 171 -3.62 -2.48 -11.50
N GLU A 172 -3.97 -1.93 -12.67
CA GLU A 172 -5.32 -2.06 -13.23
C GLU A 172 -5.70 -3.49 -13.55
N SER A 173 -4.76 -4.28 -14.06
CA SER A 173 -4.97 -5.70 -14.32
C SER A 173 -5.39 -6.44 -13.05
N VAL A 174 -4.65 -6.28 -11.94
CA VAL A 174 -5.01 -6.91 -10.66
C VAL A 174 -6.31 -6.33 -10.10
N TRP A 175 -6.44 -5.00 -10.10
CA TRP A 175 -7.59 -4.27 -9.54
C TRP A 175 -8.94 -4.64 -10.17
N SER A 176 -8.94 -4.88 -11.49
CA SER A 176 -10.14 -5.15 -12.27
C SER A 176 -10.47 -6.64 -12.42
N THR A 177 -9.53 -7.55 -12.09
CA THR A 177 -9.71 -8.99 -12.31
C THR A 177 -9.82 -9.78 -11.00
N ILE A 178 -8.70 -9.97 -10.30
CA ILE A 178 -8.59 -10.88 -9.16
C ILE A 178 -8.75 -10.17 -7.81
N ALA A 179 -8.81 -8.85 -7.80
CA ALA A 179 -9.00 -8.07 -6.59
C ALA A 179 -10.50 -7.91 -6.27
N TYR A 180 -10.85 -8.07 -4.99
CA TYR A 180 -12.22 -8.00 -4.49
C TYR A 180 -12.30 -7.08 -3.28
N GLU A 181 -13.51 -6.61 -2.96
CA GLU A 181 -13.74 -5.82 -1.76
C GLU A 181 -13.47 -6.68 -0.53
N ARG A 182 -12.78 -6.08 0.44
CA ARG A 182 -12.49 -6.76 1.70
C ARG A 182 -13.78 -6.95 2.48
N GLN A 183 -14.11 -8.19 2.84
CA GLN A 183 -15.24 -8.45 3.74
C GLN A 183 -14.92 -7.91 5.15
N PRO A 184 -15.91 -7.36 5.88
CA PRO A 184 -15.75 -6.84 7.24
C PRO A 184 -15.15 -7.86 8.23
#